data_AF-A0A3D1PLP7-F1
#
_entry.id   AF-A0A3D1PLP7-F1
#
_cell.length_a   1.000
_cell.length_b   1.000
_cell.length_c   1.000
_cell.angle_alpha   90.00
_cell.angle_beta   90.00
_cell.angle_gamma   90.00
#
_symmetry.space_group_name_H-M   'P 1'
#
loop_
_entity.id
_entity.type
_entity.pdbx_description
1 polymer ?
#
loop_
_entity_poly.entity_id
_entity_poly.type
_entity_poly.pdbx_seq_one_letter_code
_entity_poly.pdbx_strand_id
1 'polypeptide(L)'
;MENIEYSNSLYQINEILKYMEPNLKARIPKKFISYFENNKSQEYNWNIDKSLPLEKQDLLPTTKEILAVLYKDFICDDVERVKLEKTLSNNEIKYQEELRKKYNPDNIFKDRQKSTEYVETQKENTEIATYKESFFSKIISKIKLIFHK
;
A
#
# COMPACT_ATOMS: atom_id res chain seq x y z
N MET A 1 -5.51 21.41 -8.40
CA MET A 1 -4.46 21.16 -7.38
C MET A 1 -3.84 19.83 -7.71
N GLU A 2 -2.53 19.82 -7.94
CA GLU A 2 -1.77 18.57 -8.02
C GLU A 2 -1.90 17.86 -6.67
N ASN A 3 -2.17 16.55 -6.69
CA ASN A 3 -2.23 15.79 -5.44
C ASN A 3 -0.79 15.58 -4.96
N ILE A 4 -0.40 16.38 -3.95
CA ILE A 4 0.98 16.40 -3.40
C ILE A 4 1.39 15.00 -2.97
N GLU A 5 0.54 14.27 -2.24
CA GLU A 5 0.83 12.91 -1.81
C GLU A 5 1.06 11.98 -3.00
N TYR A 6 0.22 12.05 -4.04
CA TYR A 6 0.39 11.25 -5.24
C TYR A 6 1.75 11.52 -5.92
N SER A 7 2.12 12.79 -6.13
CA SER A 7 3.40 13.16 -6.74
C SER A 7 4.61 12.72 -5.89
N ASN A 8 4.50 12.78 -4.56
CA ASN A 8 5.52 12.28 -3.62
C ASN A 8 5.60 10.75 -3.66
N SER A 9 4.47 10.06 -3.82
CA SER A 9 4.47 8.62 -4.02
C SER A 9 5.15 8.22 -5.32
N LEU A 10 4.94 8.94 -6.41
CA LEU A 10 5.67 8.71 -7.66
C LEU A 10 7.18 8.92 -7.49
N TYR A 11 7.60 9.85 -6.64
CA TYR A 11 9.00 10.01 -6.27
C TYR A 11 9.53 8.75 -5.57
N GLN A 12 8.85 8.26 -4.52
CA GLN A 12 9.26 7.03 -3.82
C GLN A 12 9.33 5.81 -4.76
N ILE A 13 8.36 5.67 -5.68
CA ILE A 13 8.36 4.61 -6.70
C ILE A 13 9.62 4.69 -7.57
N ASN A 14 9.99 5.86 -8.06
CA ASN A 14 11.20 6.01 -8.87
C ASN A 14 12.46 5.62 -8.08
N GLU A 15 12.57 6.02 -6.82
CA GLU A 15 13.68 5.61 -5.96
C GLU A 15 13.75 4.08 -5.81
N ILE A 16 12.61 3.43 -5.53
CA ILE A 16 12.52 1.95 -5.41
C ILE A 16 12.95 1.26 -6.71
N LEU A 17 12.48 1.76 -7.86
CA LEU A 17 12.80 1.20 -9.17
C LEU A 17 14.28 1.31 -9.54
N LYS A 18 15.08 2.15 -8.89
CA LYS A 18 16.55 2.18 -9.10
C LYS A 18 17.23 0.93 -8.57
N TYR A 19 16.68 0.32 -7.53
CA TYR A 19 17.28 -0.81 -6.81
C TYR A 19 16.63 -2.16 -7.13
N MET A 20 15.51 -2.16 -7.86
CA MET A 20 14.82 -3.37 -8.31
C MET A 20 15.69 -4.20 -9.26
N GLU A 21 15.61 -5.53 -9.17
CA GLU A 21 16.33 -6.42 -10.09
C GLU A 21 16.02 -6.09 -11.57
N PRO A 22 17.02 -6.02 -12.47
CA PRO A 22 16.82 -5.62 -13.86
C PRO A 22 15.80 -6.46 -14.63
N ASN A 23 15.76 -7.77 -14.38
CA ASN A 23 14.80 -8.70 -14.96
C ASN A 23 13.34 -8.38 -14.59
N LEU A 24 13.07 -7.98 -13.34
CA LEU A 24 11.74 -7.62 -12.85
C LEU A 24 11.37 -6.22 -13.33
N LYS A 25 12.30 -5.27 -13.24
CA LYS A 25 12.11 -3.90 -13.76
C LYS A 25 11.77 -3.90 -15.24
N ALA A 26 12.42 -4.77 -16.03
CA ALA A 26 12.19 -4.88 -17.47
C ALA A 26 10.76 -5.38 -17.83
N ARG A 27 10.04 -6.00 -16.90
CA ARG A 27 8.64 -6.41 -17.12
C ARG A 27 7.67 -5.23 -17.08
N ILE A 28 8.05 -4.14 -16.40
CA ILE A 28 7.22 -2.94 -16.31
C ILE A 28 7.31 -2.18 -17.64
N PRO A 29 6.20 -1.88 -18.33
CA PRO A 29 6.24 -1.16 -19.59
C PRO A 29 6.88 0.22 -19.43
N LYS A 30 7.77 0.58 -20.36
CA LYS A 30 8.54 1.85 -20.32
C LYS A 30 7.64 3.09 -20.17
N LYS A 31 6.43 3.07 -20.73
CA LYS A 31 5.46 4.16 -20.59
C LYS A 31 5.13 4.49 -19.12
N PHE A 32 5.05 3.48 -18.24
CA PHE A 32 4.79 3.68 -16.82
C PHE A 32 6.01 4.24 -16.11
N ILE A 33 7.21 3.71 -16.42
CA ILE A 33 8.46 4.22 -15.88
C ILE A 33 8.63 5.72 -16.23
N SER A 34 8.43 6.08 -17.50
CA SER A 34 8.49 7.47 -17.93
C SER A 34 7.40 8.33 -17.30
N TYR A 35 6.19 7.80 -17.14
CA TYR A 35 5.11 8.52 -16.46
C TYR A 35 5.49 8.82 -15.01
N PHE A 36 6.03 7.85 -14.26
CA PHE A 36 6.47 8.09 -12.89
C PHE A 36 7.58 9.15 -12.83
N GLU A 37 8.59 9.05 -13.69
CA GLU A 37 9.71 10.00 -13.69
C GLU A 37 9.26 11.44 -14.03
N ASN A 38 8.34 11.59 -14.98
CA ASN A 38 7.88 12.90 -15.44
C ASN A 38 6.88 13.58 -14.48
N ASN A 39 6.20 12.81 -13.63
CA ASN A 39 5.12 13.31 -12.76
C ASN A 39 5.47 13.22 -11.26
N LYS A 40 6.71 12.84 -10.92
CA LYS A 40 7.15 12.85 -9.52
C LYS A 40 7.38 14.27 -9.02
N SER A 41 7.16 14.46 -7.72
CA SER A 41 7.49 15.70 -7.03
C SER A 41 8.97 16.06 -7.19
N GLN A 42 9.26 17.34 -7.39
CA GLN A 42 10.63 17.87 -7.45
C GLN A 42 11.12 18.39 -6.10
N GLU A 43 10.21 18.62 -5.15
CA GLU A 43 10.50 19.22 -3.84
C GLU A 43 10.55 18.17 -2.72
N TYR A 44 10.04 16.98 -2.98
CA TYR A 44 10.03 15.87 -2.02
C TYR A 44 11.33 15.07 -2.09
N ASN A 45 11.87 14.76 -0.91
CA ASN A 45 13.09 13.97 -0.77
C ASN A 45 12.83 12.78 0.13
N TRP A 46 13.14 11.59 -0.38
CA TRP A 46 13.07 10.34 0.34
C TRP A 46 14.13 9.39 -0.21
N ASN A 47 14.73 8.58 0.66
CA ASN A 47 15.76 7.64 0.26
C ASN A 47 15.47 6.28 0.88
N ILE A 48 15.78 5.21 0.13
CA ILE A 48 15.70 3.85 0.66
C ILE A 48 16.75 3.67 1.75
N ASP A 49 16.29 3.25 2.94
CA ASP A 49 17.18 2.76 3.98
C ASP A 49 17.63 1.34 3.63
N LYS A 50 18.90 1.17 3.27
CA LYS A 50 19.43 -0.12 2.85
C LYS A 50 19.50 -1.16 3.98
N SER A 51 19.38 -0.74 5.24
CA SER A 51 19.34 -1.65 6.39
C SER A 51 17.96 -2.28 6.61
N LEU A 52 16.91 -1.73 5.99
CA LEU A 52 15.53 -2.14 6.18
C LEU A 52 14.97 -2.86 4.94
N PRO A 53 14.18 -3.93 5.13
CA PRO A 53 13.43 -4.52 4.03
C PRO A 53 12.31 -3.57 3.59
N LEU A 54 11.80 -3.75 2.36
CA LEU A 54 10.87 -2.80 1.73
C LEU A 54 9.55 -2.61 2.53
N GLU A 55 9.11 -3.61 3.31
CA GLU A 55 7.92 -3.51 4.18
C GLU A 55 8.09 -2.51 5.32
N LYS A 56 9.33 -2.37 5.81
CA LYS A 56 9.68 -1.52 6.96
C LYS A 56 10.15 -0.14 6.55
N GLN A 57 10.20 0.12 5.25
CA GLN A 57 10.46 1.45 4.72
C GLN A 57 9.29 2.37 5.08
N ASP A 58 9.59 3.63 5.34
CA ASP A 58 8.58 4.67 5.55
C ASP A 58 7.96 5.07 4.20
N LEU A 59 7.06 4.22 3.71
CA LEU A 59 6.36 4.39 2.44
C LEU A 59 5.01 5.06 2.68
N LEU A 60 4.70 6.05 1.84
CA LEU A 60 3.39 6.66 1.77
C LEU A 60 2.33 5.60 1.43
N PRO A 61 1.09 5.74 1.93
CA PRO A 61 -0.01 4.82 1.61
C PRO A 61 -0.18 4.61 0.11
N THR A 62 -0.24 5.68 -0.68
CA THR A 62 -0.37 5.60 -2.14
C THR A 62 0.82 4.92 -2.83
N THR A 63 2.03 5.01 -2.27
CA THR A 63 3.20 4.27 -2.80
C THR A 63 2.96 2.76 -2.67
N LYS A 64 2.46 2.30 -1.52
CA LYS A 64 2.16 0.88 -1.27
C LYS A 64 1.10 0.36 -2.24
N GLU A 65 0.07 1.17 -2.52
CA GLU A 65 -0.98 0.85 -3.49
C GLU A 65 -0.43 0.71 -4.91
N ILE A 66 0.36 1.66 -5.38
CA ILE A 66 0.96 1.63 -6.72
C ILE A 66 1.89 0.41 -6.87
N LEU A 67 2.70 0.10 -5.85
CA LEU A 67 3.55 -1.09 -5.85
C LEU A 67 2.73 -2.38 -5.95
N ALA A 68 1.60 -2.47 -5.24
CA ALA A 68 0.74 -3.64 -5.30
C ALA A 68 0.15 -3.83 -6.71
N VAL A 69 -0.25 -2.75 -7.37
CA VAL A 69 -0.73 -2.78 -8.77
C VAL A 69 0.38 -3.21 -9.73
N LEU A 70 1.55 -2.57 -9.65
CA LEU A 70 2.71 -2.94 -10.49
C LEU A 70 3.08 -4.42 -10.32
N TYR A 71 3.07 -4.89 -9.08
CA TYR A 71 3.38 -6.28 -8.78
C TYR A 71 2.37 -7.24 -9.41
N LYS A 72 1.07 -6.95 -9.23
CA LYS A 72 -0.04 -7.75 -9.77
C LYS A 72 -0.03 -7.83 -11.30
N ASP A 73 0.21 -6.70 -11.95
CA ASP A 73 -0.01 -6.55 -13.39
C ASP A 73 1.22 -6.93 -14.21
N PHE A 74 2.44 -6.73 -13.67
CA PHE A 74 3.67 -6.88 -14.46
C PHE A 74 4.71 -7.83 -13.86
N ILE A 75 4.76 -7.99 -12.54
CA ILE A 75 5.91 -8.65 -11.91
C ILE A 75 5.61 -10.11 -11.58
N CYS A 76 4.45 -10.39 -10.97
CA CYS A 76 4.13 -11.71 -10.44
C CYS A 76 3.96 -12.77 -11.53
N ASP A 77 4.37 -13.99 -11.23
CA ASP A 77 4.05 -15.18 -12.03
C ASP A 77 2.62 -15.67 -11.78
N ASP A 78 2.14 -16.63 -12.57
CA ASP A 78 0.75 -17.09 -12.47
C ASP A 78 0.42 -17.73 -11.11
N VAL A 79 1.39 -18.43 -10.50
CA VAL A 79 1.22 -19.03 -9.17
C VAL A 79 1.13 -17.94 -8.10
N GLU A 80 1.95 -16.91 -8.21
CA GLU A 80 1.93 -15.74 -7.34
C GLU A 80 0.66 -14.92 -7.51
N ARG A 81 0.17 -14.76 -8.74
CA ARG A 81 -1.07 -14.04 -9.03
C ARG A 81 -2.26 -14.69 -8.33
N VAL A 82 -2.41 -16.00 -8.43
CA VAL A 82 -3.48 -16.74 -7.73
C VAL A 82 -3.39 -16.55 -6.20
N LYS A 83 -2.18 -16.58 -5.63
CA LYS A 83 -1.98 -16.34 -4.19
C LYS A 83 -2.35 -14.91 -3.81
N LEU A 84 -1.93 -13.94 -4.62
CA LEU A 84 -2.20 -12.52 -4.44
C LEU A 84 -3.70 -12.22 -4.48
N GLU A 85 -4.41 -12.73 -5.49
CA GLU A 85 -5.86 -12.58 -5.62
C GLU A 85 -6.60 -13.17 -4.43
N LYS A 86 -6.19 -14.36 -3.95
CA LYS A 86 -6.75 -14.96 -2.75
C LYS A 86 -6.54 -14.09 -1.52
N THR A 87 -5.35 -13.50 -1.36
CA THR A 87 -5.07 -12.56 -0.27
C THR A 87 -5.97 -11.33 -0.38
N LEU A 88 -6.01 -10.66 -1.53
CA LEU A 88 -6.86 -9.47 -1.74
C LEU A 88 -8.34 -9.76 -1.49
N SER A 89 -8.85 -10.89 -1.97
CA SER A 89 -10.24 -11.29 -1.76
C SER A 89 -10.55 -11.52 -0.27
N ASN A 90 -9.67 -12.22 0.45
CA ASN A 90 -9.83 -12.40 1.90
C ASN A 90 -9.76 -11.08 2.67
N ASN A 91 -8.91 -10.16 2.22
CA ASN A 91 -8.76 -8.84 2.82
C ASN A 91 -10.04 -8.03 2.65
N GLU A 92 -10.61 -8.05 1.46
CA GLU A 92 -11.88 -7.39 1.13
C GLU A 92 -13.03 -7.95 1.96
N ILE A 93 -13.14 -9.29 2.09
CA ILE A 93 -14.17 -9.92 2.93
C ILE A 93 -14.09 -9.41 4.37
N LYS A 94 -12.89 -9.38 4.96
CA LYS A 94 -12.67 -8.88 6.33
C LYS A 94 -13.05 -7.40 6.46
N TYR A 95 -12.64 -6.58 5.50
CA TYR A 95 -12.97 -5.15 5.49
C TYR A 95 -14.49 -4.94 5.42
N GLN A 96 -15.19 -5.69 4.56
CA GLN A 96 -16.65 -5.64 4.48
C GLN A 96 -17.33 -6.12 5.76
N GLU A 97 -16.79 -7.14 6.43
CA GLU A 97 -17.28 -7.58 7.75
C GLU A 97 -17.09 -6.50 8.83
N GLU A 98 -15.96 -5.81 8.83
CA GLU A 98 -15.68 -4.69 9.74
C GLU A 98 -16.65 -3.52 9.49
N LEU A 99 -16.87 -3.14 8.23
CA LEU A 99 -17.85 -2.14 7.85
C LEU A 99 -19.26 -2.54 8.29
N ARG A 100 -19.66 -3.79 8.02
CA ARG A 100 -20.95 -4.31 8.47
C ARG A 100 -21.10 -4.21 9.97
N LYS A 101 -20.07 -4.55 10.76
CA LYS A 101 -20.10 -4.43 12.23
C LYS A 101 -20.21 -2.98 12.70
N LYS A 102 -19.40 -2.07 12.13
CA LYS A 102 -19.33 -0.65 12.49
C LYS A 102 -20.64 0.08 12.18
N TYR A 103 -21.26 -0.23 11.03
CA TYR A 103 -22.44 0.47 10.53
C TYR A 103 -23.74 -0.35 10.64
N ASN A 104 -23.74 -1.49 11.35
CA ASN A 104 -24.97 -2.25 11.60
C ASN A 104 -25.96 -1.39 12.41
N PRO A 105 -27.15 -1.05 11.86
CA PRO A 105 -28.15 -0.27 12.58
C PRO A 105 -28.49 -0.89 13.93
N ASP A 106 -28.59 -2.23 14.01
CA ASP A 106 -28.91 -2.94 15.26
C ASP A 106 -27.86 -2.74 16.35
N ASN A 107 -26.59 -2.52 15.99
CA ASN A 107 -25.52 -2.20 16.94
C ASN A 107 -25.57 -0.72 17.33
N ILE A 108 -25.80 0.18 16.37
CA ILE A 108 -25.91 1.62 16.60
C ILE A 108 -27.07 1.95 17.56
N PHE A 109 -28.20 1.26 17.46
CA PHE A 109 -29.34 1.45 18.37
C PHE A 109 -29.12 0.82 19.76
N LYS A 110 -28.36 -0.28 19.84
CA LYS A 110 -27.97 -0.90 21.13
C LYS A 110 -26.96 -0.07 21.90
N ASP A 111 -26.02 0.58 21.22
CA ASP A 111 -25.02 1.45 21.86
C ASP A 111 -25.65 2.76 22.34
N ARG A 112 -26.66 3.30 21.62
CA ARG A 112 -27.43 4.45 22.10
C ARG A 112 -28.25 4.17 23.37
N GLN A 113 -28.66 2.92 23.59
CA GLN A 113 -29.30 2.54 24.87
C GLN A 113 -28.30 2.47 26.04
N LYS A 114 -27.00 2.34 25.78
CA LYS A 114 -25.94 2.36 26.79
C LYS A 114 -25.33 3.75 27.01
N SER A 115 -25.41 4.65 26.04
CA SER A 115 -24.73 5.95 26.04
C SER A 115 -25.50 7.10 26.71
N THR A 116 -26.48 6.83 27.59
CA THR A 116 -27.04 7.86 28.48
C THR A 116 -26.08 8.27 29.60
N GLU A 117 -24.90 7.65 29.70
CA GLU A 117 -23.79 8.12 30.53
C GLU A 117 -22.55 8.36 29.65
N TYR A 118 -21.99 9.57 29.77
CA TYR A 118 -20.72 10.06 29.21
C TYR A 118 -20.73 10.61 27.76
N VAL A 119 -20.95 11.92 27.69
CA VAL A 119 -20.47 12.83 26.64
C VAL A 119 -18.97 13.06 26.86
N GLU A 120 -18.11 12.82 25.87
CA GLU A 120 -17.32 13.86 25.17
C GLU A 120 -16.27 13.28 24.19
N THR A 121 -16.14 13.93 23.03
CA THR A 121 -15.03 13.88 22.06
C THR A 121 -14.68 12.56 21.35
N GLN A 122 -15.17 12.40 20.12
CA GLN A 122 -14.53 11.57 19.10
C GLN A 122 -14.06 12.46 17.93
N LYS A 123 -12.77 12.78 17.91
CA LYS A 123 -12.05 13.01 16.65
C LYS A 123 -11.70 11.62 16.11
N GLU A 124 -12.59 11.03 15.31
CA GLU A 124 -12.24 9.81 14.55
C GLU A 124 -11.31 10.23 13.41
N ASN A 125 -10.01 10.09 13.63
CA ASN A 125 -9.05 9.97 12.54
C ASN A 125 -9.49 8.82 11.64
N THR A 126 -9.71 9.12 10.37
CA THR A 126 -10.04 8.15 9.32
C THR A 126 -8.77 7.39 8.94
N GLU A 127 -8.19 6.64 9.87
CA GLU A 127 -7.16 5.66 9.54
C GLU A 127 -7.86 4.46 8.92
N ILE A 128 -7.95 4.49 7.59
CA ILE A 128 -8.25 3.31 6.78
C ILE A 128 -7.28 2.23 7.26
N ALA A 129 -7.86 1.13 7.78
CA ALA A 129 -7.17 0.05 8.47
C ALA A 129 -5.75 -0.16 7.94
N THR A 130 -4.75 0.06 8.80
CA THR A 130 -3.35 -0.27 8.55
C THR A 130 -3.26 -1.75 8.20
N TYR A 131 -3.28 -2.05 6.90
CA TYR A 131 -3.43 -3.42 6.44
C TYR A 131 -2.14 -4.20 6.73
N LYS A 132 -2.30 -5.23 7.55
CA LYS A 132 -1.25 -6.09 8.11
C LYS A 132 -0.19 -6.45 7.06
N GLU A 133 1.05 -6.05 7.32
CA GLU A 133 2.29 -6.13 6.54
C GLU A 133 2.62 -7.50 5.90
N SER A 134 1.85 -8.55 6.18
CA SER A 134 2.13 -9.95 5.85
C SER A 134 2.11 -10.28 4.35
N PHE A 135 1.56 -9.43 3.48
CA PHE A 135 1.55 -9.66 2.03
C PHE A 135 2.83 -9.18 1.34
N PHE A 136 3.28 -7.96 1.66
CA PHE A 136 4.52 -7.37 1.13
C PHE A 136 5.73 -8.26 1.44
N SER A 137 5.76 -8.78 2.67
CA SER A 137 6.22 -10.11 3.05
C SER A 137 6.91 -10.97 1.97
N LYS A 138 6.05 -11.48 1.10
CA LYS A 138 6.36 -12.53 0.13
C LYS A 138 6.76 -11.95 -1.22
N ILE A 139 6.19 -10.81 -1.59
CA ILE A 139 6.56 -10.04 -2.80
C ILE A 139 8.05 -9.66 -2.74
N ILE A 140 8.52 -9.27 -1.57
CA ILE A 140 9.86 -8.71 -1.36
C ILE A 140 10.94 -9.78 -1.36
N SER A 141 10.61 -11.04 -1.06
CA SER A 141 11.56 -12.16 -1.19
C SER A 141 12.14 -12.31 -2.61
N LYS A 142 11.43 -11.81 -3.63
CA LYS A 142 11.88 -11.77 -5.02
C LYS A 142 12.20 -10.36 -5.52
N ILE A 143 11.66 -9.30 -4.94
CA ILE A 143 12.26 -7.95 -5.04
C ILE A 143 13.48 -7.93 -4.12
N LYS A 144 14.47 -8.79 -4.39
CA LYS A 144 15.80 -8.58 -3.87
C LYS A 144 16.25 -7.25 -4.45
N LEU A 145 16.09 -6.20 -3.66
CA LEU A 145 16.86 -4.99 -3.86
C LEU A 145 18.30 -5.49 -3.98
N ILE A 146 18.95 -5.24 -5.10
CA ILE A 146 20.35 -5.64 -5.26
C ILE A 146 21.12 -4.79 -4.26
N PHE A 147 21.30 -5.32 -3.05
CA PHE A 147 22.31 -4.86 -2.13
C PHE A 147 23.63 -5.29 -2.77
N HIS A 148 24.25 -4.38 -3.52
CA HIS A 148 25.65 -4.52 -3.86
C HIS A 148 26.44 -4.47 -2.55
N LYS A 149 26.83 -5.69 -2.12
CA LYS A 149 27.84 -6.10 -1.14
C LYS A 149 28.10 -5.21 0.07
#